data_AF-A0A1W6I197-F1
#
_entry.id   AF-A0A1W6I197-F1
#
_cell.length_a   1.000
_cell.length_b   1.000
_cell.length_c   1.000
_cell.angle_alpha   90.00
_cell.angle_beta   90.00
_cell.angle_gamma   90.00
#
_symmetry.space_group_name_H-M   'P 1'
#
loop_
_entity.id
_entity.type
_entity.pdbx_description
1 polymer ?
#
loop_
_entity_poly.entity_id
_entity_poly.type
_entity_poly.pdbx_seq_one_letter_code
_entity_poly.pdbx_strand_id
1 'polypeptide(L)'
;MDHVHAYQFCKNLTNYLNITSTKVDPYLSDMLSVHDHLLMHEVIMPGILKVIDEIFWIGGMYKVVEGHHHRQFSVSKWTDRSPFTLKYFHQGHFNRHHHIRLGDRFCIIIAFNSGRWDLRPCNEKLFFACQIIKSNMPIDAPRHEKPLKSPYDKD
;
A
#
# COMPACT_ATOMS: atom_id res chain seq x y z
N MET A 1 -10.37 -4.66 -12.09
CA MET A 1 -10.10 -5.81 -11.22
C MET A 1 -10.36 -5.39 -9.78
N ASP A 2 -10.83 -6.27 -8.89
CA ASP A 2 -10.90 -5.90 -7.46
C ASP A 2 -9.51 -5.85 -6.83
N HIS A 3 -9.41 -5.26 -5.63
CA HIS A 3 -8.11 -5.02 -5.00
C HIS A 3 -7.36 -6.32 -4.69
N VAL A 4 -8.07 -7.35 -4.24
CA VAL A 4 -7.45 -8.64 -3.86
C VAL A 4 -6.88 -9.34 -5.10
N HIS A 5 -7.63 -9.37 -6.20
CA HIS A 5 -7.14 -9.96 -7.44
C HIS A 5 -6.02 -9.12 -8.05
N ALA A 6 -6.09 -7.78 -7.96
CA ALA A 6 -5.02 -6.89 -8.42
C ALA A 6 -3.72 -7.13 -7.65
N TYR A 7 -3.82 -7.31 -6.33
CA TYR A 7 -2.71 -7.71 -5.49
C TYR A 7 -2.08 -9.02 -5.95
N GLN A 8 -2.87 -10.08 -6.14
CA GLN A 8 -2.36 -11.38 -6.59
C GLN A 8 -1.70 -11.30 -7.98
N PHE A 9 -2.25 -10.50 -8.88
CA PHE A 9 -1.65 -10.25 -10.18
C PHE A 9 -0.28 -9.58 -10.01
N CYS A 10 -0.21 -8.48 -9.26
CA CYS A 10 1.04 -7.77 -9.04
C CYS A 10 2.10 -8.61 -8.32
N LYS A 11 1.72 -9.47 -7.36
CA LYS A 11 2.66 -10.40 -6.70
C LYS A 11 3.34 -11.38 -7.65
N ASN A 12 2.67 -11.72 -8.74
CA ASN A 12 3.15 -12.69 -9.72
C ASN A 12 3.74 -12.01 -10.97
N LEU A 13 3.84 -10.68 -10.98
CA LEU A 13 4.23 -9.93 -12.18
C LEU A 13 5.63 -10.29 -12.67
N THR A 14 6.59 -10.52 -11.77
CA THR A 14 7.94 -10.98 -12.14
C THR A 14 7.93 -12.31 -12.88
N ASN A 15 7.02 -13.22 -12.52
CA ASN A 15 6.85 -14.50 -13.21
C ASN A 15 6.25 -14.30 -14.59
N TYR A 16 5.21 -13.46 -14.71
CA TYR A 16 4.60 -13.15 -16.01
C TYR A 16 5.55 -12.47 -16.99
N LEU A 17 6.46 -11.63 -16.49
CA LEU A 17 7.45 -10.91 -17.29
C LEU A 17 8.75 -11.70 -17.50
N ASN A 18 8.83 -12.95 -17.03
CA ASN A 18 10.05 -13.77 -17.06
C ASN A 18 11.28 -13.04 -16.50
N ILE A 19 11.10 -12.19 -15.48
CA ILE A 19 12.21 -11.48 -14.84
C ILE A 19 12.93 -12.49 -13.95
N THR A 20 14.13 -12.89 -14.38
CA THR A 20 14.97 -13.82 -13.64
C THR A 20 15.54 -13.14 -12.39
N SER A 21 15.03 -13.53 -11.22
CA SER A 21 15.62 -13.20 -9.94
C SER A 21 16.87 -14.05 -9.74
N THR A 22 18.05 -13.43 -9.66
CA THR A 22 19.22 -14.13 -9.12
C THR A 22 19.13 -14.11 -7.59
N LYS A 23 19.78 -15.05 -6.90
CA LYS A 23 19.87 -15.00 -5.43
C LYS A 23 20.56 -13.72 -4.91
N VAL A 24 21.38 -13.10 -5.76
CA VAL A 24 22.18 -11.91 -5.45
C VAL A 24 21.36 -10.63 -5.65
N ASP A 25 20.48 -10.60 -6.65
CA ASP A 25 19.66 -9.45 -7.00
C ASP A 25 18.18 -9.86 -7.16
N PRO A 26 17.48 -10.11 -6.04
CA PRO A 26 16.10 -10.53 -6.12
C PRO A 26 15.16 -9.39 -6.52
N TYR A 27 14.29 -9.62 -7.50
CA TYR A 27 13.22 -8.69 -7.84
C TYR A 27 11.97 -9.05 -7.06
N LEU A 28 11.38 -8.07 -6.38
CA LEU A 28 10.10 -8.21 -5.71
C LEU A 28 9.06 -7.40 -6.47
N SER A 29 7.92 -8.03 -6.74
CA SER A 29 6.75 -7.35 -7.28
C SER A 29 5.60 -7.33 -6.28
N ASP A 30 4.88 -6.22 -6.29
CA ASP A 30 3.70 -5.97 -5.47
C ASP A 30 2.89 -4.81 -6.08
N MET A 31 1.75 -4.48 -5.48
CA MET A 31 1.04 -3.25 -5.83
C MET A 31 1.88 -2.03 -5.45
N LEU A 32 1.68 -0.93 -6.17
CA LEU A 32 2.38 0.33 -5.94
C LEU A 32 2.20 0.79 -4.48
N SER A 33 3.31 1.04 -3.79
CA SER A 33 3.36 1.73 -2.51
C SER A 33 4.01 3.10 -2.73
N VAL A 34 3.55 4.11 -2.01
CA VAL A 34 4.04 5.48 -2.17
C VAL A 34 4.56 5.96 -0.82
N HIS A 35 5.85 6.30 -0.79
CA HIS A 35 6.58 6.63 0.43
C HIS A 35 7.05 8.07 0.52
N ASP A 36 7.16 8.73 -0.63
CA ASP A 36 7.71 10.07 -0.76
C ASP A 36 6.85 10.88 -1.73
N HIS A 37 6.75 12.17 -1.45
CA HIS A 37 6.14 13.17 -2.32
C HIS A 37 6.83 13.22 -3.69
N LEU A 38 8.14 12.99 -3.75
CA LEU A 38 8.89 12.95 -5.01
C LEU A 38 8.38 11.86 -5.94
N LEU A 39 8.10 10.65 -5.43
CA LEU A 39 7.52 9.58 -6.25
C LEU A 39 6.17 10.01 -6.85
N MET A 40 5.34 10.70 -6.06
CA MET A 40 4.09 11.23 -6.57
C MET A 40 4.31 12.30 -7.65
N HIS A 41 5.15 13.30 -7.38
CA HIS A 41 5.30 14.48 -8.23
C HIS A 41 6.19 14.27 -9.46
N GLU A 42 7.17 13.38 -9.39
CA GLU A 42 8.16 13.17 -10.47
C GLU A 42 7.85 11.95 -11.32
N VAL A 43 7.08 10.97 -10.80
CA VAL A 43 6.77 9.72 -11.51
C VAL A 43 5.27 9.55 -11.74
N ILE A 44 4.47 9.55 -10.68
CA ILE A 44 3.05 9.20 -10.78
C ILE A 44 2.27 10.28 -11.53
N MET A 45 2.35 11.53 -11.10
CA MET A 45 1.64 12.67 -11.70
C MET A 45 2.04 12.90 -13.17
N PRO A 46 3.34 13.06 -13.51
CA PRO A 46 3.73 13.36 -14.89
C PRO A 46 3.75 12.13 -15.80
N GLY A 47 3.84 10.92 -15.25
CA GLY A 47 3.84 9.67 -16.00
C GLY A 47 2.46 9.04 -16.03
N ILE A 48 2.11 8.34 -14.96
CA ILE A 48 0.89 7.52 -14.87
C ILE A 48 -0.36 8.39 -15.07
N LEU A 49 -0.55 9.46 -14.29
CA LEU A 49 -1.80 10.24 -14.32
C LEU A 49 -2.00 11.06 -15.60
N LYS A 50 -0.93 11.34 -16.36
CA LYS A 50 -1.05 11.98 -17.69
C LYS A 50 -1.46 10.99 -18.78
N VAL A 51 -1.22 9.70 -18.56
CA VAL A 51 -1.49 8.64 -19.54
C VAL A 51 -2.86 8.00 -19.29
N ILE A 52 -3.30 7.95 -18.03
CA ILE A 52 -4.58 7.35 -17.64
C ILE A 52 -5.52 8.36 -16.98
N ASP A 53 -6.67 8.59 -17.59
CA ASP A 53 -7.78 9.38 -17.01
C ASP A 53 -8.66 8.52 -16.09
N GLU A 54 -8.03 7.68 -15.26
CA GLU A 54 -8.71 6.64 -14.50
C GLU A 54 -8.28 6.63 -13.03
N ILE A 55 -9.22 6.29 -12.14
CA ILE A 55 -8.88 5.98 -10.75
C ILE A 55 -8.34 4.55 -10.67
N PHE A 56 -7.31 4.34 -9.87
CA PHE A 56 -6.69 3.02 -9.78
C PHE A 56 -6.27 2.67 -8.37
N TRP A 57 -6.30 1.37 -8.10
CA TRP A 57 -5.80 0.78 -6.87
C TRP A 57 -4.29 0.92 -6.74
N ILE A 58 -3.88 1.25 -5.51
CA ILE A 58 -2.51 1.08 -5.03
C ILE A 58 -2.51 0.07 -3.87
N GLY A 59 -1.32 -0.32 -3.38
CA GLY A 59 -1.17 -1.36 -2.35
C GLY A 59 -1.68 -0.97 -0.96
N GLY A 60 -2.35 0.18 -0.82
CA GLY A 60 -2.77 0.71 0.46
C GLY A 60 -4.04 0.05 0.95
N MET A 61 -4.07 -0.30 2.24
CA MET A 61 -5.24 -0.79 2.95
C MET A 61 -5.51 0.07 4.17
N TYR A 62 -6.78 0.22 4.52
CA TYR A 62 -7.26 0.95 5.68
C TYR A 62 -8.26 0.09 6.44
N LYS A 63 -8.12 0.01 7.77
CA LYS A 63 -9.05 -0.71 8.64
C LYS A 63 -9.30 0.07 9.92
N VAL A 64 -10.55 0.15 10.36
CA VAL A 64 -10.87 0.63 11.71
C VAL A 64 -10.90 -0.55 12.66
N VAL A 65 -10.13 -0.41 13.74
CA VAL A 65 -9.98 -1.43 14.77
C VAL A 65 -10.25 -0.81 16.14
N GLU A 66 -10.59 -1.67 17.09
CA GLU A 66 -10.76 -1.31 18.48
C GLU A 66 -9.45 -1.57 19.22
N GLY A 67 -9.04 -0.59 20.02
CA GLY A 67 -7.86 -0.67 20.88
C GLY A 67 -8.22 -0.93 22.32
N HIS A 68 -7.17 -0.96 23.14
CA HIS A 68 -7.32 -0.99 24.59
C HIS A 68 -8.21 0.18 25.05
N HIS A 69 -9.13 -0.11 25.97
CA HIS A 69 -10.15 0.82 26.47
C HIS A 69 -11.26 1.22 25.47
N HIS A 70 -11.63 0.35 24.54
CA HIS A 70 -12.74 0.59 23.59
C HIS A 70 -12.57 1.84 22.70
N ARG A 71 -11.32 2.28 22.52
CA ARG A 71 -11.01 3.41 21.64
C ARG A 71 -10.82 2.90 20.22
N GLN A 72 -11.54 3.47 19.27
CA GLN A 72 -11.38 3.14 17.86
C GLN A 72 -10.17 3.89 17.29
N PHE A 73 -9.35 3.19 16.53
CA PHE A 73 -8.25 3.77 15.79
C PHE A 73 -8.17 3.19 14.38
N SER A 74 -7.67 3.99 13.45
CA SER A 74 -7.46 3.57 12.08
C SER A 74 -6.06 3.02 11.87
N VAL A 75 -5.96 1.87 11.21
CA VAL A 75 -4.69 1.25 10.82
C VAL A 75 -4.58 1.29 9.30
N SER A 76 -3.48 1.86 8.82
CA SER A 76 -3.11 1.86 7.41
C SER A 76 -1.87 0.99 7.18
N LYS A 77 -1.84 0.22 6.10
CA LYS A 77 -0.69 -0.63 5.73
C LYS A 77 -0.55 -0.78 4.23
N TRP A 78 0.67 -1.02 3.77
CA TRP A 78 0.96 -1.42 2.40
C TRP A 78 0.95 -2.96 2.25
N THR A 79 0.60 -3.46 1.07
CA THR A 79 0.64 -4.88 0.72
C THR A 79 2.06 -5.46 0.69
N ASP A 80 3.04 -4.63 0.32
CA ASP A 80 4.47 -4.97 0.27
C ASP A 80 5.15 -4.99 1.66
N ARG A 81 4.42 -4.62 2.72
CA ARG A 81 4.88 -4.50 4.13
C ARG A 81 5.91 -3.41 4.39
N SER A 82 6.11 -2.51 3.44
CA SER A 82 6.88 -1.29 3.68
C SER A 82 6.22 -0.41 4.75
N PRO A 83 6.98 0.41 5.48
CA PRO A 83 6.40 1.33 6.47
C PRO A 83 5.40 2.31 5.84
N PHE A 84 4.23 2.45 6.46
CA PHE A 84 3.25 3.46 6.06
C PHE A 84 3.64 4.82 6.66
N THR A 85 4.46 5.58 5.94
CA THR A 85 5.09 6.83 6.43
C THR A 85 4.32 8.11 6.09
N LEU A 86 3.19 8.00 5.38
CA LEU A 86 2.65 9.16 4.67
C LEU A 86 1.75 10.05 5.53
N LYS A 87 2.24 11.26 5.84
CA LYS A 87 1.51 12.36 6.51
C LYS A 87 0.41 13.02 5.63
N TYR A 88 0.29 12.66 4.35
CA TYR A 88 -0.61 13.30 3.39
C TYR A 88 -1.93 12.56 3.15
N PHE A 89 -2.20 11.49 3.91
CA PHE A 89 -3.54 10.90 3.92
C PHE A 89 -4.51 11.86 4.60
N HIS A 90 -5.09 12.77 3.81
CA HIS A 90 -6.12 13.69 4.28
C HIS A 90 -7.41 12.90 4.54
N GLN A 91 -7.61 12.46 5.79
CA GLN A 91 -8.85 11.86 6.28
C GLN A 91 -10.09 12.76 6.09
N GLY A 92 -9.90 14.05 5.81
CA GLY A 92 -10.93 15.09 5.86
C GLY A 92 -12.07 14.97 4.84
N HIS A 93 -11.97 14.12 3.82
CA HIS A 93 -13.09 13.84 2.91
C HIS A 93 -13.79 12.50 3.14
N PHE A 94 -13.13 11.55 3.81
CA PHE A 94 -13.67 10.20 4.05
C PHE A 94 -14.82 10.15 5.03
N ASN A 95 -14.63 10.80 6.17
CA ASN A 95 -15.60 10.74 7.26
C ASN A 95 -16.92 11.43 6.90
N ARG A 96 -17.00 12.11 5.76
CA ARG A 96 -18.21 12.86 5.34
C ARG A 96 -19.17 12.06 4.47
N HIS A 97 -18.73 10.98 3.80
CA HIS A 97 -19.59 10.26 2.84
C HIS A 97 -19.74 8.75 3.12
N HIS A 98 -18.81 8.16 3.86
CA HIS A 98 -18.92 6.76 4.29
C HIS A 98 -19.02 6.72 5.82
N HIS A 99 -20.12 6.15 6.34
CA HIS A 99 -20.23 5.82 7.76
C HIS A 99 -19.27 4.67 8.08
N ILE A 100 -17.99 4.98 8.30
CA ILE A 100 -16.97 4.00 8.64
C ILE A 100 -17.27 3.42 10.03
N ARG A 101 -17.45 2.10 10.10
CA ARG A 101 -17.74 1.36 11.33
C ARG A 101 -16.54 0.55 11.78
N LEU A 102 -16.58 0.15 13.04
CA LEU A 102 -15.63 -0.82 13.58
C LEU A 102 -15.65 -2.09 12.74
N GLY A 103 -14.46 -2.56 12.32
CA GLY A 103 -14.31 -3.75 11.51
C GLY A 103 -14.33 -3.49 10.01
N ASP A 104 -14.76 -2.31 9.55
CA ASP A 104 -14.76 -1.97 8.13
C ASP A 104 -13.33 -1.97 7.57
N ARG A 105 -13.22 -2.47 6.34
CA ARG A 105 -11.97 -2.54 5.59
C ARG A 105 -12.15 -1.86 4.24
N PHE A 106 -11.24 -0.95 3.94
CA PHE A 106 -11.17 -0.25 2.67
C PHE A 106 -9.78 -0.38 2.05
N CYS A 107 -9.71 -0.09 0.77
CA CYS A 107 -8.49 -0.11 -0.02
C CYS A 107 -8.26 1.28 -0.62
N ILE A 108 -7.00 1.65 -0.83
CA ILE A 108 -6.61 3.00 -1.25
C ILE A 108 -6.52 3.08 -2.78
N ILE A 109 -7.10 4.15 -3.34
CA ILE A 109 -6.95 4.53 -4.75
C ILE A 109 -6.22 5.87 -4.87
N ILE A 110 -5.69 6.16 -6.05
CA ILE A 110 -5.27 7.50 -6.46
C ILE A 110 -6.26 8.01 -7.52
N ALA A 111 -6.81 9.21 -7.31
CA ALA A 111 -7.67 9.89 -8.27
C ALA A 111 -6.82 10.63 -9.31
N PHE A 112 -6.93 10.27 -10.60
CA PHE A 112 -6.05 10.82 -11.65
C PHE A 112 -6.03 12.35 -11.73
N ASN A 113 -7.19 12.98 -11.64
CA ASN A 113 -7.36 14.41 -11.86
C ASN A 113 -6.69 15.30 -10.79
N SER A 114 -6.36 14.73 -9.63
CA SER A 114 -5.86 15.49 -8.48
C SER A 114 -4.71 14.82 -7.75
N GLY A 115 -4.37 13.57 -8.12
CA GLY A 115 -3.49 12.65 -7.40
C GLY A 115 -3.84 12.48 -5.93
N ARG A 116 -5.06 12.86 -5.52
CA ARG A 116 -5.56 12.67 -4.16
C ARG A 116 -5.87 11.21 -3.92
N TRP A 117 -5.64 10.78 -2.68
CA TRP A 117 -5.88 9.40 -2.30
C TRP A 117 -7.30 9.27 -1.77
N ASP A 118 -8.02 8.27 -2.27
CA ASP A 118 -9.37 7.94 -1.83
C ASP A 118 -9.41 6.48 -1.30
N LEU A 119 -10.49 6.10 -0.63
CA LEU A 119 -10.76 4.81 0.01
C LEU A 119 -12.03 4.32 -0.64
N ARG A 120 -11.95 3.09 -1.11
CA ARG A 120 -13.07 2.42 -1.74
C ARG A 120 -13.24 1.04 -1.12
N PRO A 121 -14.46 0.49 -1.08
CA PRO A 121 -14.69 -0.92 -0.83
C PRO A 121 -13.76 -1.77 -1.70
N CYS A 122 -12.98 -2.66 -1.07
CA CYS A 122 -11.93 -3.40 -1.77
C CYS A 122 -12.43 -4.33 -2.90
N ASN A 123 -13.75 -4.58 -2.97
CA ASN A 123 -14.41 -5.39 -3.99
C ASN A 123 -14.83 -4.59 -5.24
N GLU A 124 -14.66 -3.26 -5.26
CA GLU A 124 -14.88 -2.47 -6.47
C GLU A 124 -13.88 -2.85 -7.57
N LYS A 125 -14.34 -2.86 -8.82
CA LYS A 125 -13.50 -3.20 -9.98
C LYS A 125 -12.91 -1.94 -10.59
N LEU A 126 -11.61 -1.71 -10.37
CA LEU A 126 -10.89 -0.54 -10.90
C LEU A 126 -9.62 -0.96 -11.66
N PHE A 127 -8.96 0.00 -12.28
CA PHE A 127 -7.58 -0.14 -12.74
C PHE A 127 -6.64 -0.30 -11.54
N PHE A 128 -5.39 -0.69 -11.77
CA PHE A 128 -4.41 -0.91 -10.70
C PHE A 128 -3.00 -0.64 -11.18
N ALA A 129 -2.11 -0.26 -10.26
CA ALA A 129 -0.70 -0.07 -10.53
C ALA A 129 0.15 -1.10 -9.76
N CYS A 130 1.03 -1.79 -10.47
CA CYS A 130 2.06 -2.63 -9.88
C CYS A 130 3.40 -1.90 -9.85
N GLN A 131 4.28 -2.34 -8.97
CA GLN A 131 5.68 -1.95 -8.95
C GLN A 131 6.59 -3.19 -8.93
N ILE A 132 7.81 -3.02 -9.43
CA ILE A 132 8.87 -4.02 -9.34
C ILE A 132 10.07 -3.32 -8.72
N ILE A 133 10.54 -3.83 -7.59
CA ILE A 133 11.65 -3.28 -6.84
C ILE A 133 12.79 -4.29 -6.87
N LYS A 134 14.00 -3.81 -7.15
CA LYS A 134 15.22 -4.59 -6.92
C LYS A 134 15.47 -4.64 -5.40
N SER A 135 15.32 -5.82 -4.80
CA SER A 135 15.58 -6.01 -3.38
C SER A 135 17.08 -6.09 -3.14
N ASN A 136 17.61 -5.16 -2.35
CA ASN A 136 18.99 -5.18 -1.87
C ASN A 136 19.19 -6.17 -0.69
N MET A 137 18.14 -6.87 -0.24
CA MET A 137 18.24 -7.93 0.76
C MET A 137 18.43 -9.30 0.10
N PRO A 138 19.44 -10.09 0.54
CA PRO A 138 19.48 -11.52 0.25
C PRO A 138 18.20 -12.18 0.78
N ILE A 139 17.53 -12.99 -0.05
CA ILE A 139 16.26 -13.67 0.28
C ILE A 139 16.39 -14.53 1.56
N ASP A 140 17.62 -14.96 1.89
CA ASP A 140 17.91 -15.85 3.02
C ASP A 140 18.32 -15.13 4.32
N ALA A 141 18.28 -13.79 4.39
CA ALA A 141 18.52 -13.10 5.65
C ALA A 141 17.37 -13.45 6.63
N PRO A 142 17.65 -14.10 7.79
CA PRO A 142 16.62 -14.37 8.77
C PRO A 142 15.98 -13.03 9.14
N ARG A 143 14.66 -12.96 8.97
CA ARG A 143 13.87 -11.82 9.43
C ARG A 143 13.85 -11.89 10.95
N HIS A 144 14.96 -11.50 11.59
CA HIS A 144 15.00 -11.25 13.01
C HIS A 144 14.08 -10.05 13.23
N GLU A 145 12.81 -10.32 13.54
CA GLU A 145 12.07 -9.48 14.47
C GLU A 145 12.97 -9.33 15.69
N LYS A 146 13.73 -8.23 15.76
CA LYS A 146 14.21 -7.80 17.06
C LYS A 146 12.93 -7.56 17.86
N PRO A 147 12.69 -8.30 18.96
CA PRO A 147 11.58 -7.99 19.83
C PRO A 147 11.74 -6.53 20.24
N LEU A 148 10.67 -5.75 20.09
CA LEU A 148 10.66 -4.39 20.61
C LEU A 148 10.89 -4.52 22.12
N LYS A 149 12.08 -4.16 22.61
CA LYS A 149 12.31 -4.11 24.07
C LYS A 149 11.33 -3.08 24.61
N SER A 150 10.43 -3.54 25.48
CA SER A 150 9.52 -2.66 26.21
C SER A 150 10.35 -1.69 27.04
N PRO A 151 9.98 -0.39 27.13
CA PRO A 151 10.67 0.59 27.99
C PRO A 151 10.68 0.22 29.48
N TYR A 152 10.02 -0.88 29.88
CA TYR A 152 9.87 -1.33 31.25
C TYR A 152 10.72 -2.56 31.63
N ASP A 153 11.51 -3.13 30.73
CA ASP A 153 12.56 -4.07 31.15
C ASP A 153 13.77 -3.28 31.64
N LYS A 154 13.84 -3.08 32.95
CA LYS A 154 15.06 -2.68 33.65
C LYS A 154 15.68 -3.91 34.31
N ASP A 155 17.01 -3.96 34.24
CA ASP A 155 17.89 -4.90 34.94
C ASP A 155 17.65 -4.95 36.46
#